data_AF-A0A1W6S5N4-F1
#
_entry.id   AF-A0A1W6S5N4-F1
#
_cell.length_a   1.000
_cell.length_b   1.000
_cell.length_c   1.000
_cell.angle_alpha   90.00
_cell.angle_beta   90.00
_cell.angle_gamma   90.00
#
_symmetry.space_group_name_H-M   'P 1'
#
loop_
_entity.id
_entity.type
_entity.pdbx_description
1 polymer ?
#
loop_
_entity_poly.entity_id
_entity_poly.type
_entity_poly.pdbx_seq_one_letter_code
_entity_poly.pdbx_strand_id
1 'polypeptide(L)'
;LRVVIPRFQQLYEEGAAGQSKLTQYTRYLTIALGLLNATTLVSLARSGQLLPNCQLPIIPDDSIVTTILIIITLTAGTGLIMWMGELVTEKGVGNGMSLLIFTSIVSSFPGSLGAIWTSQGPGTFFMVLVIGLLTVAAVVFVEQSQRRVPVQYAKRMIGRRTVGGTSTYIPIKVNMAGVVPVIFASSMLYLPGLISQFNQPQPGEPMAPWVEWINNNLVRGDQPIYMVLYFAMIVFFT
;
A
#
# COMPACT_ATOMS: atom_id res chain seq x y z
N LEU A 1 11.94 9.68 2.85
CA LEU A 1 13.11 9.43 3.74
C LEU A 1 14.41 10.06 3.25
N ARG A 2 14.76 9.96 1.95
CA ARG A 2 16.03 10.48 1.40
C ARG A 2 16.22 12.00 1.51
N VAL A 3 15.14 12.78 1.42
CA VAL A 3 15.17 14.25 1.43
C VAL A 3 15.13 14.85 2.84
N VAL A 4 14.79 14.05 3.86
CA VAL A 4 14.54 14.54 5.23
C VAL A 4 15.75 14.35 6.15
N ILE A 5 16.62 13.37 5.86
CA ILE A 5 17.80 13.06 6.69
C ILE A 5 19.06 13.16 5.83
N PRO A 6 19.91 14.20 6.01
CA PRO A 6 21.10 14.45 5.20
C PRO A 6 22.06 13.26 5.12
N ARG A 7 22.17 12.47 6.20
CA ARG A 7 23.01 11.26 6.21
C ARG A 7 22.54 10.16 5.27
N PHE A 8 21.22 10.03 5.04
CA PHE A 8 20.71 9.05 4.07
C PHE A 8 20.93 9.52 2.63
N GLN A 9 21.06 10.82 2.41
CA GLN A 9 21.44 11.37 1.11
C GLN A 9 22.94 11.16 0.83
N GLN A 10 23.80 11.39 1.82
CA GLN A 10 25.24 11.09 1.72
C GLN A 10 25.49 9.60 1.43
N LEU A 11 24.82 8.69 2.15
CA LEU A 11 24.90 7.25 1.86
C LEU A 11 24.39 6.92 0.45
N TYR A 12 23.38 7.62 -0.06
CA TYR A 12 22.91 7.39 -1.43
C TYR A 12 23.93 7.87 -2.47
N GLU A 13 24.64 8.97 -2.19
CA GLU A 13 25.70 9.53 -3.01
C GLU A 13 26.98 8.68 -3.01
N GLU A 14 27.21 7.85 -1.97
CA GLU A 14 28.27 6.82 -1.90
C GLU A 14 28.09 5.66 -2.91
N GLY A 15 27.01 5.65 -3.70
CA GLY A 15 26.78 4.68 -4.77
C GLY A 15 26.22 3.34 -4.28
N ALA A 16 26.61 2.23 -4.92
CA ALA A 16 26.03 0.91 -4.68
C ALA A 16 26.19 0.42 -3.23
N ALA A 17 27.31 0.78 -2.57
CA ALA A 17 27.60 0.39 -1.19
C ALA A 17 26.68 1.07 -0.17
N GLY A 18 26.26 2.31 -0.40
CA GLY A 18 25.34 2.99 0.51
C GLY A 18 23.87 2.71 0.21
N GLN A 19 23.53 2.37 -1.05
CA GLN A 19 22.21 1.84 -1.39
C GLN A 19 21.94 0.49 -0.67
N SER A 20 22.93 -0.40 -0.60
CA SER A 20 22.76 -1.68 0.12
C SER A 20 22.55 -1.47 1.64
N LYS A 21 23.26 -0.52 2.27
CA LYS A 21 23.03 -0.14 3.68
C LYS A 21 21.63 0.42 3.91
N LEU A 22 21.13 1.27 3.00
CA LEU A 22 19.78 1.81 3.10
C LEU A 22 18.73 0.70 3.01
N THR A 23 18.95 -0.29 2.14
CA THR A 23 18.09 -1.47 2.04
C THR A 23 18.10 -2.27 3.34
N GLN A 24 19.26 -2.50 3.96
CA GLN A 24 19.34 -3.18 5.26
C GLN A 24 18.52 -2.46 6.34
N TYR A 25 18.61 -1.14 6.45
CA TYR A 25 17.78 -0.38 7.40
C TYR A 25 16.28 -0.52 7.10
N THR A 26 15.91 -0.51 5.82
CA THR A 26 14.52 -0.70 5.39
C THR A 26 14.02 -2.10 5.76
N ARG A 27 14.85 -3.14 5.65
CA ARG A 27 14.51 -4.51 6.07
C ARG A 27 14.22 -4.58 7.57
N TYR A 28 15.10 -4.02 8.40
CA TYR A 28 14.90 -4.02 9.85
C TYR A 28 13.63 -3.27 10.25
N LEU A 29 13.38 -2.12 9.63
CA LEU A 29 12.17 -1.34 9.88
C LEU A 29 10.90 -2.12 9.45
N THR A 30 10.95 -2.81 8.31
CA THR A 30 9.82 -3.60 7.83
C THR A 30 9.52 -4.78 8.74
N ILE A 31 10.54 -5.47 9.28
CA ILE A 31 10.35 -6.56 10.25
C ILE A 31 9.77 -6.02 11.56
N ALA A 32 10.25 -4.86 12.05
CA ALA A 32 9.70 -4.24 13.26
C ALA A 32 8.23 -3.83 13.08
N LEU A 33 7.88 -3.25 11.94
CA LEU A 33 6.48 -2.95 11.60
C LEU A 33 5.63 -4.21 11.42
N GLY A 34 6.20 -5.27 10.84
CA GLY A 34 5.55 -6.57 10.70
C GLY A 34 5.23 -7.21 12.05
N LEU A 35 6.16 -7.16 13.00
CA LEU A 35 5.96 -7.64 14.37
C LEU A 35 4.84 -6.87 15.09
N LEU A 36 4.82 -5.55 14.93
CA LEU A 36 3.78 -4.69 15.49
C LEU A 36 2.41 -5.05 14.89
N ASN A 37 2.30 -5.17 13.56
CA ASN A 37 1.06 -5.58 12.90
C ASN A 37 0.63 -7.00 13.28
N ALA A 38 1.55 -7.96 13.35
CA ALA A 38 1.24 -9.32 13.78
C ALA A 38 0.69 -9.35 15.21
N THR A 39 1.27 -8.57 16.13
CA THR A 39 0.78 -8.44 17.50
C THR A 39 -0.64 -7.86 17.55
N THR A 40 -0.92 -6.83 16.73
CA THR A 40 -2.27 -6.22 16.65
C THR A 40 -3.32 -7.21 16.15
N LEU A 41 -2.99 -7.94 15.09
CA LEU A 41 -3.89 -8.93 14.51
C LEU A 41 -4.16 -10.06 15.49
N VAL A 42 -3.14 -10.55 16.20
CA VAL A 42 -3.32 -11.62 17.20
C VAL A 42 -4.12 -11.13 18.41
N SER A 43 -3.92 -9.88 18.84
CA SER A 43 -4.72 -9.27 19.91
C SER A 43 -6.21 -9.18 19.52
N LEU A 44 -6.52 -8.80 18.29
CA LEU A 44 -7.88 -8.79 17.77
C LEU A 44 -8.48 -10.19 17.62
N ALA A 45 -7.65 -11.18 17.24
CA ALA A 45 -8.09 -12.57 17.13
C ALA A 45 -8.55 -13.11 18.49
N ARG A 46 -7.82 -12.75 19.55
CA ARG A 46 -8.13 -13.09 20.94
C ARG A 46 -9.39 -12.39 21.46
N SER A 47 -9.61 -11.13 21.10
CA SER A 47 -10.81 -10.39 21.52
C SER A 47 -12.09 -10.82 20.79
N GLY A 48 -12.00 -11.78 19.86
CA GLY A 48 -13.16 -12.30 19.10
C GLY A 48 -13.71 -11.31 18.06
N GLN A 49 -13.04 -10.17 17.86
CA GLN A 49 -13.53 -9.11 16.97
C GLN A 49 -13.10 -9.26 15.51
N LEU A 50 -12.15 -10.17 15.20
CA LEU A 50 -11.75 -10.42 13.81
C LEU A 50 -12.85 -11.11 12.98
N LEU A 51 -13.62 -12.02 13.59
CA LEU A 51 -14.71 -12.73 12.92
C LEU A 51 -15.97 -12.63 13.79
N PRO A 52 -16.81 -11.60 13.61
CA PRO A 52 -18.03 -11.42 14.42
C PRO A 52 -19.05 -12.57 14.30
N ASN A 53 -18.86 -13.51 13.36
CA ASN A 53 -19.76 -14.63 13.09
C ASN A 53 -19.19 -16.02 13.43
N CYS A 54 -18.00 -16.13 14.03
CA CYS A 54 -17.43 -17.41 14.45
C CYS A 54 -17.60 -17.63 15.96
N GLN A 55 -18.43 -18.60 16.34
CA GLN A 55 -18.65 -19.00 17.74
C GLN A 55 -17.57 -19.93 18.31
N LEU A 56 -16.60 -20.37 17.49
CA LEU A 56 -15.46 -21.14 17.98
C LEU A 56 -14.31 -20.20 18.33
N PRO A 57 -13.63 -20.39 19.48
CA PRO A 57 -12.42 -19.65 19.79
C PRO A 57 -11.39 -19.94 18.69
N ILE A 58 -10.99 -18.90 17.95
CA ILE A 58 -10.03 -18.98 16.84
C ILE A 58 -8.67 -19.53 17.32
N ILE A 59 -8.40 -19.40 18.62
CA ILE A 59 -7.21 -19.90 19.29
C ILE A 59 -7.67 -20.93 20.34
N PRO A 60 -7.33 -22.23 20.19
CA PRO A 60 -7.72 -23.29 21.12
C PRO A 60 -7.17 -23.11 22.54
N ASP A 61 -6.02 -22.45 22.68
CA ASP A 61 -5.32 -22.21 23.95
C ASP A 61 -4.84 -20.76 24.07
N ASP A 62 -5.33 -20.01 25.06
CA ASP A 62 -4.89 -18.64 25.39
C ASP A 62 -3.47 -18.56 25.98
N SER A 63 -2.70 -19.65 25.92
CA SER A 63 -1.32 -19.68 26.38
C SER A 63 -0.47 -18.60 25.70
N ILE A 64 0.34 -17.92 26.50
CA ILE A 64 1.32 -16.92 26.05
C ILE A 64 2.26 -17.53 25.01
N VAL A 65 2.59 -18.82 25.16
CA VAL A 65 3.45 -19.57 24.23
C VAL A 65 2.82 -19.67 22.85
N THR A 66 1.52 -20.00 22.76
CA THR A 66 0.79 -20.12 21.49
C THR A 66 0.76 -18.77 20.76
N THR A 67 0.57 -17.67 21.49
CA THR A 67 0.53 -16.33 20.88
C THR A 67 1.88 -15.83 20.40
N ILE A 68 2.94 -16.07 21.16
CA ILE A 68 4.30 -15.77 20.69
C ILE A 68 4.61 -16.59 19.43
N LEU A 69 4.20 -17.86 19.37
CA LEU A 69 4.40 -18.71 18.20
C LEU A 69 3.63 -18.19 16.98
N ILE A 70 2.37 -17.78 17.15
CA ILE A 70 1.58 -17.17 16.08
C ILE A 70 2.24 -15.86 15.58
N ILE A 71 2.68 -14.98 16.49
CA ILE A 71 3.34 -13.72 16.12
C ILE A 71 4.65 -13.99 15.35
N ILE A 72 5.47 -14.93 15.81
CA ILE A 72 6.73 -15.30 15.15
C ILE A 72 6.44 -15.90 13.76
N THR A 73 5.46 -16.80 13.63
CA THR A 73 5.12 -17.42 12.35
C THR A 73 4.58 -16.41 11.33
N LEU A 74 3.70 -15.48 11.75
CA LEU A 74 3.26 -14.38 10.88
C LEU A 74 4.43 -13.49 10.45
N THR A 75 5.27 -13.08 11.41
CA THR A 75 6.42 -12.21 11.13
C THR A 75 7.42 -12.91 10.20
N ALA A 76 7.69 -14.20 10.42
CA ALA A 76 8.53 -15.01 9.54
C ALA A 76 7.94 -15.12 8.13
N GLY A 77 6.62 -15.29 8.01
CA GLY A 77 5.90 -15.27 6.73
C GLY A 77 6.09 -13.95 5.98
N THR A 78 5.98 -12.80 6.66
CA THR A 78 6.23 -11.49 6.04
C THR A 78 7.68 -11.33 5.58
N GLY A 79 8.65 -11.85 6.34
CA GLY A 79 10.06 -11.87 5.95
C GLY A 79 10.32 -12.74 4.72
N LEU A 80 9.64 -13.89 4.61
CA LEU A 80 9.71 -14.77 3.44
C LEU A 80 9.16 -14.06 2.19
N ILE A 81 8.01 -13.39 2.31
CA ILE A 81 7.42 -12.63 1.19
C ILE A 81 8.35 -11.48 0.76
N MET A 82 8.95 -10.76 1.70
CA MET A 82 9.94 -9.73 1.40
C MET A 82 11.13 -10.30 0.62
N TRP A 83 11.70 -11.41 1.09
CA TRP A 83 12.81 -12.08 0.44
C TRP A 83 12.45 -12.55 -0.98
N MET A 84 11.25 -13.10 -1.17
CA MET A 84 10.75 -13.45 -2.50
C MET A 84 10.63 -12.22 -3.41
N GLY A 85 10.17 -11.08 -2.90
CA GLY A 85 10.07 -9.83 -3.67
C GLY A 85 11.44 -9.32 -4.12
N GLU A 86 12.47 -9.45 -3.28
CA GLU A 86 13.84 -9.10 -3.64
C GLU A 86 14.39 -10.06 -4.71
N LEU A 87 14.17 -11.37 -4.57
CA LEU A 87 14.58 -12.36 -5.58
C LEU A 87 13.93 -12.11 -6.94
N VAL A 88 12.66 -11.71 -6.99
CA VAL A 88 11.98 -11.35 -8.25
C VAL A 88 12.62 -10.11 -8.88
N THR A 89 12.99 -9.12 -8.06
CA THR A 89 13.66 -7.90 -8.51
C THR A 89 15.05 -8.21 -9.08
N GLU A 90 15.83 -9.06 -8.40
CA GLU A 90 17.17 -9.49 -8.86
C GLU A 90 17.12 -10.28 -10.17
N LYS A 91 16.06 -11.07 -10.38
CA LYS A 91 15.85 -11.83 -11.62
C LYS A 91 15.29 -10.98 -12.79
N GLY A 92 15.15 -9.66 -12.61
CA GLY A 92 14.99 -8.71 -13.69
C GLY A 92 13.55 -8.44 -14.16
N VAL A 93 12.53 -8.99 -13.50
CA VAL A 93 11.12 -8.71 -13.85
C VAL A 93 10.63 -7.52 -13.02
N GLY A 94 11.03 -6.30 -13.39
CA GLY A 94 10.51 -5.07 -12.78
C GLY A 94 10.74 -4.94 -11.26
N ASN A 95 9.79 -4.34 -10.55
CA ASN A 95 9.84 -4.18 -9.08
C ASN A 95 9.07 -5.33 -8.41
N GLY A 96 9.79 -6.26 -7.80
CA GLY A 96 9.22 -7.49 -7.27
C GLY A 96 8.17 -7.29 -6.18
N MET A 97 8.32 -6.28 -5.31
CA MET A 97 7.31 -5.97 -4.29
C MET A 97 5.99 -5.52 -4.92
N SER A 98 6.04 -4.69 -5.97
CA SER A 98 4.83 -4.25 -6.68
C SER A 98 4.12 -5.39 -7.41
N LEU A 99 4.87 -6.35 -7.97
CA LEU A 99 4.31 -7.53 -8.63
C LEU A 99 3.63 -8.49 -7.66
N LEU A 100 4.20 -8.66 -6.46
CA LEU A 100 3.58 -9.47 -5.41
C LEU A 100 2.25 -8.85 -4.95
N ILE A 101 2.21 -7.53 -4.74
CA ILE A 101 0.98 -6.81 -4.40
C ILE A 101 -0.04 -6.95 -5.53
N PHE A 102 0.38 -6.77 -6.79
CA PHE A 102 -0.48 -6.97 -7.95
C PHE A 102 -1.09 -8.37 -8.00
N THR A 103 -0.28 -9.41 -7.81
CA THR A 103 -0.74 -10.81 -7.83
C THR A 103 -1.72 -11.09 -6.71
N SER A 104 -1.48 -10.53 -5.51
CA SER A 104 -2.39 -10.64 -4.36
C SER A 104 -3.74 -9.98 -4.62
N ILE A 105 -3.75 -8.79 -5.23
CA ILE A 105 -5.00 -8.11 -5.57
C ILE A 105 -5.72 -8.92 -6.66
N VAL A 106 -5.03 -9.33 -7.73
CA VAL A 106 -5.60 -10.12 -8.84
C VAL A 106 -6.21 -11.45 -8.37
N SER A 107 -5.58 -12.14 -7.41
CA SER A 107 -6.11 -13.41 -6.89
C SER A 107 -7.44 -13.28 -6.15
N SER A 108 -7.77 -12.09 -5.64
CA SER A 108 -9.03 -11.81 -4.95
C SER A 108 -10.21 -11.51 -5.89
N PHE A 109 -9.95 -11.14 -7.15
CA PHE A 109 -10.99 -10.81 -8.13
C PHE A 109 -11.94 -11.98 -8.43
N PRO A 110 -11.46 -13.20 -8.72
CA PRO A 110 -12.34 -14.32 -9.05
C PRO A 110 -13.31 -14.67 -7.90
N GLY A 111 -12.83 -14.63 -6.65
CA GLY A 111 -13.67 -14.89 -5.48
C GLY A 111 -14.76 -13.83 -5.30
N SER A 112 -14.41 -12.56 -5.48
CA SER A 112 -15.36 -11.45 -5.39
C SER A 112 -16.42 -11.51 -6.49
N LEU A 113 -16.02 -11.84 -7.73
CA LEU A 113 -16.93 -12.02 -8.86
C LEU A 113 -17.88 -13.21 -8.68
N GLY A 114 -17.38 -14.32 -8.14
CA GLY A 114 -18.21 -15.50 -7.80
C GLY A 114 -19.25 -15.21 -6.71
N ALA A 115 -18.89 -14.38 -5.72
CA ALA A 115 -19.82 -13.95 -4.68
C ALA A 115 -20.98 -13.09 -5.25
N ILE A 116 -20.68 -12.19 -6.20
CA ILE A 116 -21.69 -11.36 -6.87
C ILE A 116 -22.64 -12.22 -7.71
N TRP A 117 -22.10 -13.19 -8.45
CA TRP A 117 -22.89 -14.13 -9.24
C TRP A 117 -23.93 -14.88 -8.39
N THR A 118 -23.50 -15.35 -7.22
CA THR A 118 -24.32 -16.16 -6.31
C THR A 118 -25.34 -15.32 -5.53
N SER A 119 -25.00 -14.08 -5.18
CA SER A 119 -25.83 -13.23 -4.30
C SER A 119 -26.85 -12.36 -5.03
N GLN A 120 -26.53 -11.83 -6.21
CA GLN A 120 -27.33 -10.81 -6.89
C GLN A 120 -27.81 -11.26 -8.29
N GLY A 121 -27.29 -12.39 -8.79
CA GLY A 121 -27.68 -12.97 -10.09
C GLY A 121 -26.91 -12.42 -11.29
N PRO A 122 -27.21 -12.94 -12.51
CA PRO A 122 -26.41 -12.67 -13.71
C PRO A 122 -26.53 -11.21 -14.22
N GLY A 123 -27.66 -10.53 -14.01
CA GLY A 123 -27.87 -9.16 -14.50
C GLY A 123 -26.93 -8.13 -13.85
N THR A 124 -26.82 -8.14 -12.53
CA THR A 124 -25.88 -7.32 -11.76
C THR A 124 -24.43 -7.69 -12.03
N PHE A 125 -24.13 -8.99 -12.25
CA PHE A 125 -22.80 -9.43 -12.61
C PHE A 125 -22.29 -8.79 -13.91
N PHE A 126 -23.10 -8.83 -14.98
CA PHE A 126 -22.74 -8.19 -16.24
C PHE A 126 -22.61 -6.67 -16.11
N MET A 127 -23.48 -6.03 -15.33
CA MET A 127 -23.40 -4.58 -15.07
C MET A 127 -22.10 -4.19 -14.37
N VAL A 128 -21.71 -4.92 -13.31
CA VAL A 128 -20.43 -4.68 -12.60
C VAL A 128 -19.23 -4.90 -13.52
N LEU A 129 -19.27 -5.92 -14.38
CA LEU A 129 -18.19 -6.19 -15.32
C LEU A 129 -18.01 -5.06 -16.35
N VAL A 130 -19.11 -4.53 -16.88
CA VAL A 130 -19.09 -3.39 -17.81
C VAL A 130 -18.57 -2.13 -17.14
N ILE A 131 -19.06 -1.80 -15.94
CA ILE A 131 -18.59 -0.64 -15.17
C ILE A 131 -17.11 -0.79 -14.79
N GLY A 132 -16.68 -1.99 -14.42
CA GLY A 132 -15.29 -2.31 -14.13
C GLY A 132 -14.40 -2.07 -15.35
N LEU A 133 -14.81 -2.57 -16.53
CA LEU A 133 -14.08 -2.37 -17.77
C LEU A 133 -13.97 -0.88 -18.15
N LEU A 134 -15.06 -0.12 -18.02
CA LEU A 134 -15.07 1.33 -18.27
C LEU A 134 -14.15 2.08 -17.31
N THR A 135 -14.16 1.72 -16.03
CA THR A 135 -13.27 2.29 -15.02
C THR A 135 -11.81 2.00 -15.35
N VAL A 136 -11.47 0.76 -15.72
CA VAL A 136 -10.10 0.39 -16.13
C VAL A 136 -9.68 1.19 -17.37
N ALA A 137 -10.55 1.30 -18.38
CA ALA A 137 -10.25 2.09 -19.57
C ALA A 137 -10.00 3.58 -19.24
N ALA A 138 -10.81 4.15 -18.35
CA ALA A 138 -10.63 5.52 -17.87
C ALA A 138 -9.31 5.71 -17.11
N VAL A 139 -8.95 4.78 -16.21
CA VAL A 139 -7.69 4.80 -15.47
C VAL A 139 -6.51 4.71 -16.43
N VAL A 140 -6.53 3.78 -17.39
CA VAL A 140 -5.47 3.63 -18.40
C VAL A 140 -5.31 4.89 -19.25
N PHE A 141 -6.42 5.52 -19.65
CA PHE A 141 -6.39 6.77 -20.40
C PHE A 141 -5.73 7.90 -19.62
N VAL A 142 -6.05 8.05 -18.33
CA VAL A 142 -5.45 9.07 -17.46
C VAL A 142 -3.97 8.76 -17.18
N GLU A 143 -3.61 7.50 -16.92
CA GLU A 143 -2.21 7.13 -16.64
C GLU A 143 -1.29 7.27 -17.85
N GLN A 144 -1.78 6.97 -19.06
CA GLN A 144 -0.99 7.13 -20.28
C GLN A 144 -0.92 8.58 -20.77
N SER A 145 -1.72 9.47 -20.18
CA SER A 145 -1.69 10.89 -20.53
C SER A 145 -0.39 11.54 -20.07
N GLN A 146 0.33 12.12 -21.03
CA GLN A 146 1.59 12.82 -20.82
C GLN A 146 1.63 14.13 -21.60
N ARG A 147 2.10 15.18 -20.95
CA ARG A 147 2.41 16.46 -21.58
C ARG A 147 3.81 16.40 -22.17
N ARG A 148 3.93 16.56 -23.48
CA ARG A 148 5.23 16.60 -24.18
C ARG A 148 5.74 18.04 -24.20
N VAL A 149 6.78 18.33 -23.43
CA VAL A 149 7.43 19.66 -23.43
C VAL A 149 8.68 19.60 -24.31
N PRO A 150 8.77 20.37 -25.41
CA PRO A 150 9.93 20.33 -26.29
C PRO A 150 11.14 20.97 -25.61
N VAL A 151 12.28 20.29 -25.66
CA VAL A 151 13.56 20.78 -25.16
C VAL A 151 14.55 20.83 -26.31
N GLN A 152 15.21 21.97 -26.44
CA GLN A 152 16.25 22.16 -27.43
C GLN A 152 17.60 21.99 -26.74
N TYR A 153 18.31 20.90 -27.05
CA TYR A 153 19.69 20.76 -26.61
C TYR A 153 20.55 21.80 -27.33
N ALA A 154 21.46 22.43 -26.58
CA ALA A 154 22.38 23.41 -27.12
C ALA A 154 23.20 22.79 -28.27
N LYS A 155 23.18 23.45 -29.42
CA LYS A 155 23.89 22.99 -30.61
C LYS A 155 25.36 23.40 -30.54
N ARG A 156 26.26 22.52 -31.00
CA ARG A 156 27.62 22.92 -31.34
C ARG A 156 27.67 23.31 -32.82
N MET A 157 27.94 24.58 -33.11
CA MET A 157 28.20 25.02 -34.48
C MET A 157 29.58 24.52 -34.91
N ILE A 158 29.65 23.79 -36.02
CA ILE A 158 30.91 23.48 -36.71
C ILE A 158 30.82 24.14 -38.09
N GLY A 159 31.56 25.23 -38.28
CA GLY A 159 31.50 26.05 -39.51
C GLY A 159 30.16 26.78 -39.70
N ARG A 160 29.64 26.82 -40.95
CA ARG A 160 28.41 27.53 -41.33
C ARG A 160 27.12 26.69 -41.29
N ARG A 161 27.21 25.42 -40.87
CA ARG A 161 26.07 24.50 -40.82
C ARG A 161 25.81 24.06 -39.38
N THR A 162 24.58 24.25 -38.93
CA THR A 162 24.05 23.63 -37.71
C THR A 162 23.66 22.19 -38.05
N VAL A 163 24.50 21.22 -37.67
CA VAL A 163 24.22 19.79 -37.81
C VAL A 163 23.78 19.26 -36.45
N GLY A 164 22.66 18.55 -36.40
CA GLY A 164 22.06 18.06 -35.16
C GLY A 164 21.01 19.03 -34.62
N GLY A 165 19.75 18.67 -34.80
CA GLY A 165 18.60 19.50 -34.44
C GLY A 165 17.31 18.71 -34.42
N THR A 166 17.33 17.49 -33.89
CA THR A 166 16.09 16.82 -33.51
C THR A 166 15.59 17.47 -32.23
N SER A 167 14.41 18.09 -32.27
CA SER A 167 13.71 18.52 -31.07
C SER A 167 13.37 17.27 -30.26
N THR A 168 14.06 17.07 -29.14
CA THR A 168 13.66 16.05 -28.17
C THR A 168 12.58 16.65 -27.29
N TYR A 169 11.62 15.85 -26.82
CA TYR A 169 10.68 16.29 -25.80
C TYR A 169 10.95 15.55 -24.50
N ILE A 170 10.78 16.22 -23.38
CA ILE A 170 10.71 15.57 -22.08
C ILE A 170 9.24 15.26 -21.83
N PRO A 171 8.86 13.96 -21.71
CA PRO A 171 7.50 13.59 -21.35
C PRO A 171 7.27 13.88 -19.86
N ILE A 172 6.30 14.74 -19.56
CA ILE A 172 5.82 14.98 -18.21
C ILE A 172 4.48 14.23 -18.07
N LYS A 173 4.47 13.09 -17.37
CA LYS A 173 3.23 12.37 -17.05
C LYS A 173 2.30 13.25 -16.22
N VAL A 174 0.99 13.09 -16.41
CA VAL A 174 -0.03 13.82 -15.62
C VAL A 174 0.01 13.39 -14.16
N ASN A 175 0.19 12.09 -13.88
CA ASN A 175 0.43 11.57 -12.54
C ASN A 175 1.91 11.14 -12.39
N MET A 176 2.71 12.00 -11.76
CA MET A 176 4.12 11.70 -11.46
C MET A 176 4.30 10.82 -10.22
N ALA A 177 3.36 10.90 -9.27
CA ALA A 177 3.44 10.22 -7.99
C ALA A 177 2.94 8.75 -8.05
N GLY A 178 2.17 8.41 -9.09
CA GLY A 178 1.66 7.05 -9.32
C GLY A 178 0.66 6.64 -8.24
N VAL A 179 0.81 5.41 -7.74
CA VAL A 179 -0.09 4.80 -6.73
C VAL A 179 0.40 5.02 -5.29
N VAL A 180 1.65 5.49 -5.13
CA VAL A 180 2.30 5.66 -3.82
C VAL A 180 1.53 6.58 -2.87
N PRO A 181 1.00 7.75 -3.29
CA PRO A 181 0.22 8.63 -2.41
C PRO A 181 -1.01 7.99 -1.80
N VAL A 182 -1.76 7.21 -2.60
CA VAL A 182 -2.99 6.54 -2.18
C VAL A 182 -2.70 5.48 -1.12
N ILE A 183 -1.61 4.73 -1.30
CA ILE A 183 -1.15 3.73 -0.33
C ILE A 183 -0.73 4.42 0.97
N PHE A 184 0.04 5.51 0.90
CA PHE A 184 0.44 6.26 2.09
C PHE A 184 -0.75 6.88 2.83
N ALA A 185 -1.71 7.46 2.10
CA ALA A 185 -2.93 8.00 2.70
C ALA A 185 -3.71 6.90 3.44
N SER A 186 -3.90 5.73 2.82
CA SER A 186 -4.61 4.61 3.44
C SER A 186 -3.90 4.05 4.67
N SER A 187 -2.57 3.86 4.61
CA SER A 187 -1.79 3.37 5.74
C SER A 187 -1.72 4.36 6.90
N MET A 188 -1.68 5.66 6.62
CA MET A 188 -1.68 6.70 7.65
C MET A 188 -3.04 6.83 8.34
N LEU A 189 -4.14 6.67 7.61
CA LEU A 189 -5.49 6.57 8.18
C LEU A 189 -5.71 5.28 8.97
N TYR A 190 -4.99 4.21 8.62
CA TYR A 190 -5.05 2.94 9.34
C TYR A 190 -4.35 2.99 10.70
N LEU A 191 -3.31 3.83 10.88
CA LEU A 191 -2.54 3.93 12.13
C LEU A 191 -3.41 4.30 13.36
N PRO A 192 -4.29 5.34 13.32
CA PRO A 192 -5.21 5.62 14.42
C PRO A 192 -6.13 4.44 14.73
N GLY A 193 -6.62 3.75 13.69
CA GLY A 193 -7.44 2.54 13.85
C GLY A 193 -6.68 1.46 14.61
N LEU A 194 -5.42 1.21 14.24
CA LEU A 194 -4.56 0.24 14.91
C LEU A 194 -4.29 0.62 16.39
N ILE A 195 -4.09 1.91 16.71
CA ILE A 195 -3.94 2.38 18.10
C ILE A 195 -5.25 2.21 18.89
N SER A 196 -6.38 2.46 18.25
CA SER A 196 -7.70 2.31 18.86
C SER A 196 -8.00 0.85 19.24
N GLN A 197 -7.43 -0.11 18.50
CA GLN A 197 -7.58 -1.56 18.77
C GLN A 197 -6.85 -2.01 20.05
N PHE A 198 -5.77 -1.33 20.44
CA PHE A 198 -5.06 -1.65 21.70
C PHE A 198 -5.80 -1.15 22.95
N ASN A 199 -6.71 -0.18 22.81
CA ASN A 199 -7.49 0.40 23.91
C ASN A 199 -8.98 0.04 23.83
N GLN A 200 -9.30 -1.14 23.27
CA GLN A 200 -10.67 -1.64 23.29
C GLN A 200 -11.02 -2.19 24.68
N PRO A 201 -12.12 -1.75 25.30
CA PRO A 201 -12.53 -2.25 26.61
C PRO A 201 -12.93 -3.74 26.54
N GLN A 202 -12.80 -4.44 27.67
CA GLN A 202 -13.41 -5.75 27.85
C GLN A 202 -14.94 -5.65 27.72
N PRO A 203 -15.64 -6.75 27.35
CA PRO A 203 -17.09 -6.75 27.20
C PRO A 203 -17.77 -6.26 28.48
N GLY A 204 -18.38 -5.05 28.45
CA GLY A 204 -19.12 -4.47 29.58
C GLY A 204 -18.61 -3.13 30.11
N GLU A 205 -17.45 -2.62 29.67
CA GLU A 205 -16.98 -1.28 30.05
C GLU A 205 -17.23 -0.23 28.95
N PRO A 206 -17.55 1.04 29.31
CA PRO A 206 -17.77 2.10 28.34
C PRO A 206 -16.48 2.39 27.57
N MET A 207 -16.60 2.42 26.24
CA MET A 207 -15.49 2.74 25.36
C MET A 207 -15.00 4.16 25.61
N ALA A 208 -13.68 4.35 25.67
CA ALA A 208 -13.13 5.68 25.87
C ALA A 208 -13.63 6.61 24.73
N PRO A 209 -14.12 7.84 25.02
CA PRO A 209 -14.77 8.69 24.02
C PRO A 209 -13.92 8.98 22.78
N TRP A 210 -12.59 8.99 22.94
CA TRP A 210 -11.64 9.17 21.85
C TRP A 210 -11.55 7.94 20.92
N VAL A 211 -11.69 6.72 21.46
CA VAL A 211 -11.70 5.46 20.69
C VAL A 211 -12.99 5.33 19.89
N GLU A 212 -14.12 5.71 20.47
CA GLU A 212 -15.41 5.75 19.78
C GLU A 212 -15.43 6.79 18.66
N TRP A 213 -14.89 7.99 18.92
CA TRP A 213 -14.76 9.01 17.90
C TRP A 213 -13.87 8.55 16.73
N ILE A 214 -12.72 7.94 17.01
CA ILE A 214 -11.82 7.40 15.96
C ILE A 214 -12.51 6.28 15.17
N ASN A 215 -13.15 5.32 15.82
CA ASN A 215 -13.80 4.22 15.11
C ASN A 215 -14.96 4.71 14.23
N ASN A 216 -15.73 5.69 14.71
CA ASN A 216 -16.86 6.23 13.96
C ASN A 216 -16.42 7.15 12.82
N ASN A 217 -15.41 8.00 13.02
CA ASN A 217 -15.05 9.04 12.04
C ASN A 217 -13.87 8.66 11.12
N LEU A 218 -12.95 7.80 11.57
CA LEU A 218 -11.70 7.48 10.86
C LEU A 218 -11.61 6.02 10.38
N VAL A 219 -12.46 5.11 10.87
CA VAL A 219 -12.37 3.67 10.51
C VAL A 219 -13.57 3.22 9.68
N ARG A 220 -14.78 3.63 10.07
CA ARG A 220 -16.00 3.43 9.26
C ARG A 220 -15.98 4.42 8.11
N GLY A 221 -15.51 3.99 6.95
CA GLY A 221 -15.40 4.81 5.72
C GLY A 221 -16.71 5.39 5.17
N ASP A 222 -17.82 5.24 5.89
CA ASP A 222 -19.15 5.74 5.54
C ASP A 222 -19.35 7.23 5.93
N GLN A 223 -18.49 7.79 6.76
CA GLN A 223 -18.62 9.18 7.18
C GLN A 223 -18.00 10.17 6.17
N PRO A 224 -18.67 11.30 5.86
CA PRO A 224 -18.12 12.32 4.96
C PRO A 224 -16.76 12.87 5.40
N ILE A 225 -16.51 12.93 6.71
CA ILE A 225 -15.23 13.34 7.29
C ILE A 225 -14.09 12.42 6.87
N TYR A 226 -14.32 11.10 6.85
CA TYR A 226 -13.33 10.14 6.38
C TYR A 226 -13.00 10.39 4.90
N MET A 227 -14.03 10.58 4.06
CA MET A 227 -13.85 10.81 2.63
C MET A 227 -13.09 12.11 2.34
N VAL A 228 -13.45 13.21 3.02
CA VAL A 228 -12.79 14.51 2.85
C VAL A 228 -11.33 14.44 3.32
N LEU A 229 -11.07 13.82 4.47
CA LEU A 229 -9.72 13.70 5.01
C LEU A 229 -8.86 12.77 4.15
N TYR A 230 -9.42 11.66 3.68
CA TYR A 230 -8.74 10.75 2.75
C TYR A 230 -8.41 11.45 1.42
N PHE A 231 -9.36 12.16 0.84
CA PHE A 231 -9.14 12.96 -0.38
C PHE A 231 -8.06 14.03 -0.17
N ALA A 232 -8.14 14.78 0.93
CA ALA A 232 -7.16 15.81 1.25
C ALA A 232 -5.75 15.22 1.43
N MET A 233 -5.63 14.05 2.07
CA MET A 233 -4.34 13.36 2.21
C MET A 233 -3.80 12.86 0.87
N ILE A 234 -4.65 12.31 -0.01
CA ILE A 234 -4.22 11.92 -1.35
C ILE A 234 -3.65 13.14 -2.09
N VAL A 235 -4.37 14.26 -2.10
CA VAL A 235 -3.93 15.49 -2.77
C VAL A 235 -2.64 16.06 -2.15
N PHE A 236 -2.48 15.94 -0.83
CA PHE A 236 -1.27 16.39 -0.14
C PHE A 236 -0.04 15.54 -0.49
N PHE A 237 -0.22 14.24 -0.74
CA PHE A 237 0.88 13.31 -1.05
C PHE A 237 1.18 13.16 -2.54
N THR A 238 0.27 13.55 -3.45
CA THR A 238 0.48 13.59 -4.91
C THR A 238 1.30 14.79 -5.34
#